data_AF-A0A8W8L9S8-F1
#
_entry.id   AF-A0A8W8L9S8-F1
#
_cell.length_a   1.000
_cell.length_b   1.000
_cell.length_c   1.000
_cell.angle_alpha   90.00
_cell.angle_beta   90.00
_cell.angle_gamma   90.00
#
_symmetry.space_group_name_H-M   'P 1'
#
loop_
_entity.id
_entity.type
_entity.pdbx_description
1 polymer ?
#
loop_
_entity_poly.entity_id
_entity_poly.type
_entity_poly.pdbx_seq_one_letter_code
_entity_poly.pdbx_strand_id
1 'polypeptide(L)'
;LRYFLDGDPPEYRTEIDGTPFCKNVFNVLARSGQTFRVGQRVTTEVSPVKPNQTVMPVNVYQSNNPDQMYVDDDCREIGTMIVDMPDTTGGLDRIVDVSLAFGDTELHVTGRDQSSKEKVSVTIDLLKNN
;
A
#
# COMPACT_ATOMS: atom_id res chain seq x y z
N LEU A 1 5.71 -0.62 4.72
CA LEU A 1 6.37 -0.86 6.02
C LEU A 1 5.28 -1.11 7.06
N ARG A 2 5.52 -2.01 8.01
CA ARG A 2 4.75 -2.13 9.27
C ARG A 2 5.72 -2.45 10.40
N TYR A 3 5.28 -2.37 11.66
CA TYR A 3 6.09 -2.84 12.79
C TYR A 3 6.62 -4.25 12.51
N PHE A 4 7.88 -4.49 12.92
CA PHE A 4 8.49 -5.81 12.85
C PHE A 4 7.83 -6.70 13.90
N LEU A 5 7.33 -7.87 13.49
CA LEU A 5 6.60 -8.81 14.31
C LEU A 5 7.39 -10.11 14.48
N ASP A 6 7.05 -10.87 15.52
CA ASP A 6 7.62 -12.21 15.72
C ASP A 6 7.26 -13.12 14.54
N GLY A 7 8.28 -13.73 13.93
CA GLY A 7 8.15 -14.55 12.72
C GLY A 7 8.46 -13.81 11.42
N ASP A 8 8.68 -12.50 11.45
CA ASP A 8 9.19 -11.77 10.28
C ASP A 8 10.62 -12.19 9.94
N PRO A 9 10.98 -12.29 8.64
CA PRO A 9 12.34 -12.56 8.21
C PRO A 9 13.31 -11.46 8.69
N PRO A 10 14.38 -11.80 9.44
CA PRO A 10 15.34 -10.83 9.95
C PRO A 10 15.99 -9.95 8.86
N GLU A 11 16.16 -10.46 7.65
CA GLU A 11 16.67 -9.74 6.48
C GLU A 11 15.76 -8.59 6.01
N TYR A 12 14.48 -8.64 6.36
CA TYR A 12 13.51 -7.57 6.12
C TYR A 12 13.36 -6.62 7.30
N ARG A 13 14.11 -6.82 8.38
CA ARG A 13 14.16 -5.86 9.48
C ARG A 13 14.87 -4.58 9.03
N THR A 14 14.26 -3.45 9.37
CA THR A 14 14.86 -2.12 9.32
C THR A 14 14.54 -1.38 10.60
N GLU A 15 15.34 -0.38 10.97
CA GLU A 15 15.09 0.45 12.13
C GLU A 15 14.88 1.90 11.70
N ILE A 16 13.86 2.55 12.26
CA ILE A 16 13.55 3.96 12.05
C ILE A 16 13.37 4.57 13.43
N ASP A 17 14.24 5.52 13.78
CA ASP A 17 14.22 6.23 15.06
C ASP A 17 14.14 5.28 16.28
N GLY A 18 14.95 4.21 16.27
CA GLY A 18 14.99 3.21 17.34
C GLY A 18 13.87 2.17 17.30
N THR A 19 12.92 2.30 16.37
CA THR A 19 11.76 1.41 16.25
C THR A 19 11.96 0.41 15.10
N PRO A 20 11.82 -0.90 15.35
CA PRO A 20 11.98 -1.91 14.31
C PRO A 20 10.72 -2.03 13.42
N PHE A 21 10.94 -2.01 12.11
CA PHE A 21 9.93 -2.20 11.07
C PHE A 21 10.32 -3.37 10.15
N CYS A 22 9.31 -3.99 9.54
CA CYS A 22 9.49 -4.92 8.44
C CYS A 22 9.30 -4.20 7.10
N LYS A 23 10.38 -4.16 6.30
CA LYS A 23 10.33 -3.73 4.90
C LYS A 23 9.75 -4.83 4.01
N ASN A 24 9.43 -4.47 2.78
CA ASN A 24 8.92 -5.38 1.75
C ASN A 24 7.63 -6.15 2.11
N VAL A 25 6.88 -5.79 3.15
CA VAL A 25 5.62 -6.50 3.43
C VAL A 25 4.65 -6.32 2.25
N PHE A 26 4.18 -7.45 1.70
CA PHE A 26 3.16 -7.47 0.65
C PHE A 26 1.78 -7.41 1.29
N ASN A 27 1.17 -6.23 1.30
CA ASN A 27 -0.17 -6.05 1.87
C ASN A 27 -1.24 -6.52 0.87
N VAL A 28 -1.81 -7.70 1.09
CA VAL A 28 -2.77 -8.34 0.17
C VAL A 28 -4.15 -7.72 0.29
N LEU A 29 -4.54 -6.89 -0.68
CA LEU A 29 -5.89 -6.33 -0.78
C LEU A 29 -6.82 -7.16 -1.68
N ALA A 30 -6.26 -7.93 -2.61
CA ALA A 30 -7.04 -8.79 -3.50
C ALA A 30 -6.25 -10.06 -3.84
N ARG A 31 -6.95 -11.17 -4.01
CA ARG A 31 -6.39 -12.46 -4.43
C ARG A 31 -6.99 -12.90 -5.76
N SER A 32 -6.18 -13.59 -6.56
CA SER A 32 -6.68 -14.26 -7.76
C SER A 32 -7.85 -15.19 -7.42
N GLY A 33 -8.86 -15.23 -8.28
CA GLY A 33 -10.09 -15.99 -8.05
C GLY A 33 -11.13 -15.30 -7.14
N GLN A 34 -10.79 -14.17 -6.50
CA GLN A 34 -11.80 -13.34 -5.83
C GLN A 34 -12.64 -12.58 -6.86
N THR A 35 -13.95 -12.54 -6.64
CA THR A 35 -14.88 -11.76 -7.47
C THR A 35 -15.16 -10.42 -6.80
N PHE A 36 -15.01 -9.34 -7.55
CA PHE A 36 -15.35 -7.99 -7.13
C PHE A 36 -16.50 -7.47 -7.98
N ARG A 37 -17.46 -6.76 -7.36
CA ARG A 37 -18.45 -5.99 -8.14
C ARG A 37 -17.76 -4.79 -8.76
N VAL A 38 -18.20 -4.36 -9.95
CA VAL A 38 -17.70 -3.13 -10.56
C VAL A 38 -17.90 -1.97 -9.57
N GLY A 39 -16.81 -1.24 -9.30
CA GLY A 39 -16.80 -0.12 -8.35
C GLY A 39 -16.72 -0.51 -6.87
N GLN A 40 -16.71 -1.81 -6.53
CA GLN A 40 -16.37 -2.28 -5.18
C GLN A 40 -14.95 -1.86 -4.85
N ARG A 41 -14.78 -1.26 -3.67
CA ARG A 41 -13.48 -0.88 -3.13
C ARG A 41 -13.04 -1.87 -2.08
N VAL A 42 -11.77 -2.27 -2.14
CA VAL A 42 -11.08 -2.90 -1.01
C VAL A 42 -10.09 -1.90 -0.47
N THR A 43 -10.13 -1.65 0.84
CA THR A 43 -9.38 -0.58 1.48
C THR A 43 -8.50 -1.15 2.59
N THR A 44 -7.29 -0.61 2.71
CA THR A 44 -6.41 -0.81 3.86
C THR A 44 -6.00 0.56 4.41
N GLU A 45 -5.63 0.61 5.68
CA GLU A 45 -5.12 1.80 6.34
C GLU A 45 -3.61 1.66 6.51
N VAL A 46 -2.87 2.74 6.24
CA VAL A 46 -1.43 2.81 6.48
C VAL A 46 -1.09 4.08 7.25
N SER A 47 -0.12 3.97 8.16
CA SER A 47 0.28 5.06 9.05
C SER A 47 1.72 5.53 8.80
N PRO A 48 2.05 6.73 9.29
CA PRO A 48 3.37 7.21 9.64
C PRO A 48 4.45 6.17 9.89
N VAL A 49 5.64 6.26 9.30
CA VAL A 49 6.82 5.71 10.01
C VAL A 49 7.61 6.78 10.76
N LYS A 50 7.35 8.06 10.46
CA LYS A 50 7.88 9.21 11.21
C LYS A 50 6.78 10.22 11.53
N PRO A 51 6.78 10.84 12.73
CA PRO A 51 5.75 11.82 13.10
C PRO A 51 5.63 13.00 12.13
N ASN A 52 6.74 13.45 11.56
CA ASN A 52 6.82 14.59 10.65
C ASN A 52 6.82 14.20 9.15
N GLN A 53 6.47 12.96 8.81
CA GLN A 53 6.40 12.51 7.41
C GLN A 53 5.32 13.29 6.65
N THR A 54 5.67 13.90 5.51
CA THR A 54 4.75 14.74 4.72
C THR A 54 4.26 14.10 3.43
N VAL A 55 4.78 12.92 3.08
CA VAL A 55 4.38 12.17 1.87
C VAL A 55 4.31 10.68 2.16
N MET A 56 3.41 9.96 1.50
CA MET A 56 3.28 8.52 1.58
C MET A 56 3.36 7.90 0.18
N PRO A 57 4.50 7.32 -0.21
CA PRO A 57 4.60 6.51 -1.42
C PRO A 57 3.76 5.24 -1.27
N VAL A 58 2.96 4.95 -2.29
CA VAL A 58 2.15 3.74 -2.42
C VAL A 58 2.54 3.05 -3.71
N ASN A 59 3.31 1.98 -3.61
CA ASN A 59 3.63 1.09 -4.73
C ASN A 59 2.63 -0.07 -4.76
N VAL A 60 2.12 -0.37 -5.94
CA VAL A 60 1.15 -1.44 -6.17
C VAL A 60 1.87 -2.58 -6.90
N TYR A 61 1.80 -3.76 -6.31
CA TYR A 61 2.45 -4.96 -6.82
C TYR A 61 1.44 -6.05 -7.18
N GLN A 62 1.84 -6.89 -8.12
CA GLN A 62 1.16 -8.12 -8.50
C GLN A 62 2.12 -9.29 -8.31
N SER A 63 1.61 -10.42 -7.83
CA SER A 63 2.33 -11.70 -7.79
C SER A 63 1.43 -12.83 -8.29
N ASN A 64 2.03 -13.85 -8.90
CA ASN A 64 1.35 -15.09 -9.26
C ASN A 64 1.30 -16.10 -8.11
N ASN A 65 2.05 -15.86 -7.03
CA ASN A 65 2.04 -16.68 -5.83
C ASN A 65 0.84 -16.28 -4.94
N PRO A 66 -0.15 -17.17 -4.70
CA PRO A 66 -1.31 -16.85 -3.88
C PRO A 66 -0.98 -16.64 -2.40
N ASP A 67 0.17 -17.14 -1.96
CA ASP A 67 0.67 -17.06 -0.58
C ASP A 67 1.79 -16.01 -0.42
N GLN A 68 1.89 -15.05 -1.36
CA GLN A 68 2.89 -13.98 -1.28
C GLN A 68 2.73 -13.16 0.01
N MET A 69 3.79 -13.11 0.82
CA MET A 69 3.83 -12.32 2.07
C MET A 69 4.75 -11.11 2.00
N TYR A 70 5.75 -11.15 1.10
CA TYR A 70 6.76 -10.11 0.95
C TYR A 70 6.94 -9.74 -0.52
N VAL A 71 7.45 -8.55 -0.80
CA VAL A 71 7.83 -8.11 -2.14
C VAL A 71 9.25 -8.62 -2.40
N ASP A 72 9.37 -9.48 -3.40
CA ASP A 72 10.58 -10.14 -3.85
C ASP A 72 10.61 -10.19 -5.40
N ASP A 73 11.49 -11.01 -5.98
CA ASP A 73 11.69 -11.12 -7.42
C ASP A 73 10.48 -11.73 -8.16
N ASP A 74 9.56 -12.40 -7.45
CA ASP A 74 8.32 -12.94 -8.02
C ASP A 74 7.19 -11.89 -8.05
N CYS A 75 7.44 -10.71 -7.48
CA CYS A 75 6.52 -9.58 -7.47
C CYS A 75 6.86 -8.58 -8.59
N ARG A 76 5.82 -8.10 -9.26
CA ARG A 76 5.92 -7.09 -10.31
C ARG A 76 5.24 -5.80 -9.88
N GLU A 77 5.97 -4.69 -9.91
CA GLU A 77 5.36 -3.38 -9.71
C GLU A 77 4.49 -3.03 -10.93
N ILE A 78 3.22 -2.68 -10.68
CA ILE A 78 2.24 -2.33 -11.71
C ILE A 78 1.79 -0.88 -11.66
N GLY A 79 2.15 -0.15 -10.60
CA GLY A 79 1.88 1.26 -10.49
C GLY A 79 2.40 1.87 -9.19
N THR A 80 2.50 3.20 -9.19
CA THR A 80 2.94 3.97 -8.03
C THR A 80 2.12 5.24 -7.90
N MET A 81 1.98 5.72 -6.67
CA MET A 81 1.21 6.89 -6.29
C MET A 81 1.89 7.55 -5.09
N ILE A 82 1.86 8.87 -5.00
CA ILE A 82 2.33 9.62 -3.84
C ILE A 82 1.13 10.34 -3.23
N VAL A 83 0.83 10.06 -1.97
CA VAL A 83 -0.19 10.76 -1.20
C VAL A 83 0.49 11.86 -0.38
N ASP A 84 0.11 13.11 -0.60
CA ASP A 84 0.57 14.21 0.23
C ASP A 84 -0.11 14.19 1.60
N MET A 85 0.66 14.42 2.65
CA MET A 85 0.24 14.47 4.06
C MET A 85 0.83 15.71 4.76
N PRO A 86 0.54 16.93 4.29
CA PRO A 86 1.23 18.15 4.75
C PRO A 86 0.94 18.51 6.21
N ASP A 87 -0.20 18.07 6.76
CA ASP A 87 -0.53 18.24 8.17
C ASP A 87 0.10 17.11 9.01
N THR A 88 1.03 17.48 9.89
CA THR A 88 1.75 16.55 10.77
C THR A 88 1.28 16.60 12.22
N THR A 89 0.22 17.33 12.55
CA THR A 89 -0.24 17.54 13.94
C THR A 89 -0.62 16.24 14.66
N GLY A 90 -1.07 15.21 13.93
CA GLY A 90 -1.38 13.88 14.47
C GLY A 90 -0.19 12.92 14.62
N GLY A 91 1.04 13.34 14.30
CA GLY A 91 2.23 12.50 14.47
C GLY A 91 2.13 11.14 13.75
N LEU A 92 2.25 10.05 14.52
CA LEU A 92 2.14 8.66 14.03
C LEU A 92 0.70 8.14 13.97
N ASP A 93 -0.26 8.84 14.58
CA ASP A 93 -1.69 8.45 14.59
C ASP A 93 -2.43 8.87 13.30
N ARG A 94 -1.73 9.53 12.38
CA ARG A 94 -2.26 9.89 11.06
C ARG A 94 -2.48 8.64 10.22
N ILE A 95 -3.52 8.66 9.39
CA ILE A 95 -3.92 7.52 8.55
C ILE A 95 -4.05 7.96 7.10
N VAL A 96 -3.54 7.14 6.20
CA VAL A 96 -3.87 7.17 4.77
C VAL A 96 -4.70 5.93 4.44
N ASP A 97 -5.89 6.15 3.88
CA ASP A 97 -6.67 5.07 3.28
C ASP A 97 -6.11 4.77 1.89
N VAL A 98 -5.71 3.53 1.64
CA VAL A 98 -5.35 3.04 0.31
C VAL A 98 -6.43 2.08 -0.16
N SER A 99 -7.05 2.40 -1.29
CA SER A 99 -8.17 1.64 -1.85
C SER A 99 -7.88 1.16 -3.26
N LEU A 100 -8.28 -0.08 -3.54
CA LEU A 100 -8.31 -0.67 -4.88
C LEU A 100 -9.76 -0.83 -5.34
N ALA A 101 -10.07 -0.38 -6.56
CA ALA A 101 -11.33 -0.62 -7.22
C ALA A 101 -11.08 -1.27 -8.60
N PHE A 102 -11.70 -2.41 -8.84
CA PHE A 102 -11.55 -3.16 -10.08
C PHE A 102 -12.61 -2.73 -11.11
N GLY A 103 -12.15 -2.32 -12.28
CA GLY A 103 -12.95 -2.23 -13.50
C GLY A 103 -12.79 -3.50 -14.35
N ASP A 104 -13.24 -3.46 -15.60
CA ASP A 104 -13.17 -4.61 -16.51
C ASP A 104 -11.73 -4.89 -16.98
N THR A 105 -10.98 -3.83 -17.30
CA THR A 105 -9.60 -3.91 -17.79
C THR A 105 -8.65 -2.98 -17.04
N GLU A 106 -9.16 -2.30 -16.02
CA GLU A 106 -8.46 -1.25 -15.29
C GLU A 106 -8.52 -1.50 -13.78
N LEU A 107 -7.47 -1.12 -13.07
CA LEU A 107 -7.40 -1.04 -11.62
C LEU A 107 -7.28 0.42 -11.21
N HIS A 108 -8.26 0.91 -10.45
CA HIS A 108 -8.21 2.25 -9.87
C HIS A 108 -7.65 2.18 -8.46
N VAL A 109 -6.56 2.90 -8.23
CA VAL A 109 -5.90 2.99 -6.93
C VAL A 109 -6.16 4.39 -6.39
N THR A 110 -6.67 4.49 -5.17
CA THR A 110 -6.93 5.77 -4.51
C THR A 110 -6.21 5.81 -3.17
N GLY A 111 -5.46 6.88 -2.94
CA GLY A 111 -4.87 7.22 -1.65
C GLY A 111 -5.58 8.44 -1.08
N ARG A 112 -6.02 8.38 0.17
CA ARG A 112 -6.70 9.48 0.86
C ARG A 112 -6.05 9.73 2.20
N ASP A 113 -5.50 10.92 2.39
CA ASP A 113 -5.06 11.36 3.72
C ASP A 113 -6.30 11.68 4.56
N GLN A 114 -6.48 10.97 5.68
CA GLN A 114 -7.62 11.19 6.56
C GLN A 114 -7.55 12.54 7.28
N SER A 115 -6.37 13.16 7.40
CA SER A 115 -6.18 14.44 8.08
C SER A 115 -6.76 15.58 7.24
N SER A 116 -6.28 15.72 6.02
CA SER A 116 -6.74 16.74 5.06
C SER A 116 -8.02 16.38 4.33
N LYS A 117 -8.40 15.09 4.28
CA LYS A 117 -9.46 14.52 3.43
C LYS A 117 -9.16 14.64 1.93
N GLU A 118 -7.98 15.09 1.54
CA GLU A 118 -7.53 15.11 0.15
C GLU A 118 -7.28 13.69 -0.35
N LYS A 119 -7.43 13.52 -1.67
CA LYS A 119 -7.22 12.23 -2.31
C LYS A 119 -6.48 12.38 -3.63
N VAL A 120 -5.62 11.42 -3.89
CA VAL A 120 -4.97 11.20 -5.18
C VAL A 120 -5.47 9.87 -5.75
N SER A 121 -5.54 9.75 -7.07
CA SER A 121 -5.92 8.50 -7.72
C SER A 121 -5.13 8.29 -8.99
N VAL A 122 -4.80 7.02 -9.24
CA VAL A 122 -4.17 6.56 -10.48
C VAL A 122 -4.99 5.41 -11.05
N THR A 123 -5.04 5.32 -12.38
CA THR A 123 -5.65 4.21 -13.10
C THR A 123 -4.54 3.40 -13.75
N ILE A 124 -4.53 2.10 -13.48
CA ILE A 124 -3.58 1.14 -14.03
C ILE A 124 -4.31 0.29 -15.06
N ASP A 125 -3.85 0.32 -16.30
CA ASP A 125 -4.33 -0.55 -17.37
C ASP A 125 -3.69 -1.94 -17.20
N LEU A 126 -4.51 -2.95 -16.89
CA LEU A 126 -4.04 -4.30 -16.61
C LEU A 126 -3.67 -5.08 -17.88
N LEU A 127 -4.06 -4.58 -19.07
CA LEU A 127 -3.75 -5.22 -20.35
C LEU A 127 -2.44 -4.70 -20.95
N LYS A 128 -2.14 -3.41 -20.77
CA LYS A 128 -0.87 -2.82 -21.24
C LYS A 128 0.34 -3.23 -20.40
N ASN A 129 0.08 -3.72 -19.20
CA ASN A 129 1.10 -4.21 -18.30
C ASN A 129 1.32 -5.73 -18.45
N ASN A 130 1.01 -6.39 -19.57
CA ASN A 130 1.32 -7.81 -19.78
C ASN A 130 2.37 -8.05 -20.86
#